data_AF-A0A1S6KS78-F1
#
_entry.id   AF-A0A1S6KS78-F1
#
_cell.length_a   1.000
_cell.length_b   1.000
_cell.length_c   1.000
_cell.angle_alpha   90.00
_cell.angle_beta   90.00
_cell.angle_gamma   90.00
#
_symmetry.space_group_name_H-M   'P 1'
#
loop_
_entity.id
_entity.type
_entity.pdbx_description
1 polymer ?
#
loop_
_entity_poly.entity_id
_entity_poly.type
_entity_poly.pdbx_seq_one_letter_code
_entity_poly.pdbx_strand_id
1 'polypeptide(L)'
;MSNASASEELYYSVEYKNTATFNKLVKKKSLNVVYNIPELHVAQIKMTKMHANALANYKNDIKYINATCSTCITSEKTIDRTSNESLFSRQWDMNKITNNGASYDDLPKHANTKIAIIDTGVMKNHDDLKNNFSTDSKNLVPLNGFRGTEPEETGDVHDVNDRKGHGTMVSGQRTRCST
;
A
#
# COMPACT_ATOMS: atom_id res chain seq x y z
N MET A 1 24.56 20.96 34.06
CA MET A 1 24.86 20.30 32.77
C MET A 1 23.55 20.16 32.01
N SER A 2 23.33 20.97 30.99
CA SER A 2 22.11 20.95 30.18
C SER A 2 22.16 19.77 29.22
N ASN A 3 21.27 18.79 29.37
CA ASN A 3 21.03 17.80 28.33
C ASN A 3 20.49 18.53 27.09
N ALA A 4 21.29 18.60 26.03
CA ALA A 4 20.82 19.00 24.72
C ALA A 4 19.77 17.96 24.28
N SER A 5 18.50 18.35 24.30
CA SER A 5 17.41 17.57 23.72
C SER A 5 17.74 17.32 22.26
N ALA A 6 18.09 16.09 21.88
CA ALA A 6 18.22 15.72 20.48
C ALA A 6 16.91 16.08 19.78
N SER A 7 16.97 16.93 18.76
CA SER A 7 15.79 17.36 18.02
C SER A 7 15.14 16.15 17.35
N GLU A 8 13.85 15.96 17.55
CA GLU A 8 13.08 14.85 17.00
C GLU A 8 13.16 14.78 15.46
N GLU A 9 13.32 13.58 14.94
CA GLU A 9 13.31 13.30 13.50
C GLU A 9 11.88 13.06 13.00
N LEU A 10 11.55 13.66 11.86
CA LEU A 10 10.26 13.52 11.19
C LEU A 10 10.46 12.87 9.81
N TYR A 11 9.34 12.45 9.21
CA TYR A 11 9.31 11.88 7.87
C TYR A 11 9.02 12.98 6.85
N TYR A 12 9.88 13.10 5.85
CA TYR A 12 9.77 14.06 4.76
C TYR A 12 9.63 13.34 3.42
N SER A 13 8.65 13.77 2.62
CA SER A 13 8.50 13.36 1.23
C SER A 13 9.32 14.31 0.35
N VAL A 14 10.15 13.75 -0.52
CA VAL A 14 11.13 14.47 -1.35
C VAL A 14 11.00 14.02 -2.80
N GLU A 15 10.74 14.96 -3.69
CA GLU A 15 10.87 14.76 -5.14
C GLU A 15 12.27 15.21 -5.57
N TYR A 16 13.06 14.29 -6.14
CA TYR A 16 14.39 14.55 -6.65
C TYR A 16 14.40 14.61 -8.18
N LYS A 17 15.44 15.22 -8.77
CA LYS A 17 15.50 15.45 -10.22
C LYS A 17 16.19 14.34 -10.99
N ASN A 18 17.15 13.66 -10.37
CA ASN A 18 17.96 12.66 -11.03
C ASN A 18 18.46 11.60 -10.03
N THR A 19 18.30 10.33 -10.37
CA THR A 19 18.68 9.21 -9.50
C THR A 19 20.17 9.18 -9.18
N ALA A 20 21.05 9.46 -10.14
CA ALA A 20 22.49 9.39 -9.92
C ALA A 20 22.99 10.53 -9.00
N THR A 21 22.50 11.76 -9.18
CA THR A 21 22.88 12.87 -8.31
C THR A 21 22.24 12.77 -6.93
N PHE A 22 20.99 12.31 -6.85
CA PHE A 22 20.33 12.01 -5.58
C PHE A 22 21.08 10.95 -4.76
N ASN A 23 21.50 9.84 -5.38
CA ASN A 23 22.27 8.80 -4.71
C ASN A 23 23.62 9.31 -4.17
N LYS A 24 24.30 10.21 -4.91
CA LYS A 24 25.51 10.88 -4.42
C LYS A 24 25.21 11.81 -3.25
N LEU A 25 24.10 12.54 -3.28
CA LEU A 25 23.66 13.42 -2.21
C LEU A 25 23.30 12.65 -0.94
N VAL A 26 22.56 11.54 -1.07
CA VAL A 26 22.22 10.61 0.03
C VAL A 26 23.49 10.14 0.72
N LYS A 27 24.49 9.66 -0.04
CA LYS A 27 25.78 9.22 0.53
C LYS A 27 26.54 10.36 1.19
N LYS A 28 26.66 11.52 0.53
CA LYS A 28 27.41 12.69 1.03
C LYS A 28 26.85 13.22 2.34
N LYS A 29 25.53 13.15 2.52
CA LYS A 29 24.82 13.70 3.69
C LYS A 29 24.40 12.64 4.70
N SER A 30 24.71 11.36 4.44
CA SER A 30 24.25 10.22 5.25
C SER A 30 22.73 10.27 5.50
N LEU A 31 21.95 10.54 4.44
CA LEU A 31 20.49 10.66 4.54
C LEU A 31 19.87 9.29 4.83
N ASN A 32 19.00 9.22 5.83
CA ASN A 32 18.23 8.03 6.16
C ASN A 32 16.99 7.91 5.25
N VAL A 33 17.18 7.35 4.06
CA VAL A 33 16.11 7.09 3.09
C VAL A 33 15.34 5.84 3.54
N VAL A 34 14.07 6.02 3.89
CA VAL A 34 13.21 4.96 4.43
C VAL A 34 12.23 4.38 3.39
N TYR A 35 12.03 5.08 2.27
CA TYR A 35 11.22 4.60 1.15
C TYR A 35 11.66 5.28 -0.16
N ASN A 36 11.58 4.59 -1.31
CA ASN A 36 11.96 5.16 -2.60
C ASN A 36 11.15 4.55 -3.76
N ILE A 37 10.75 5.39 -4.71
CA ILE A 37 10.11 5.01 -5.97
C ILE A 37 10.95 5.60 -7.12
N PRO A 38 11.91 4.84 -7.66
CA PRO A 38 12.85 5.32 -8.67
C PRO A 38 12.19 5.88 -9.93
N GLU A 39 11.14 5.23 -10.42
CA GLU A 39 10.43 5.58 -11.66
C GLU A 39 9.78 6.96 -11.57
N LEU A 40 9.36 7.35 -10.35
CA LEU A 40 8.71 8.63 -10.07
C LEU A 40 9.69 9.68 -9.54
N HIS A 41 10.93 9.31 -9.27
CA HIS A 41 11.92 10.16 -8.62
C HIS A 41 11.44 10.74 -7.27
N VAL A 42 10.78 9.92 -6.46
CA VAL A 42 10.27 10.31 -5.13
C VAL A 42 10.85 9.39 -4.06
N ALA A 43 11.29 9.98 -2.95
CA ALA A 43 11.76 9.27 -1.77
C ALA A 43 11.12 9.82 -0.50
N GLN A 44 11.06 8.98 0.53
CA GLN A 44 10.78 9.40 1.90
C GLN A 44 12.07 9.31 2.71
N ILE A 45 12.36 10.36 3.47
CA ILE A 45 13.59 10.48 4.25
C ILE A 45 13.24 10.86 5.69
N LYS A 46 13.83 10.16 6.64
CA LYS A 46 13.73 10.48 8.07
C LYS A 46 14.86 11.43 8.47
N MET A 47 14.54 12.62 8.95
CA MET A 47 15.53 13.62 9.37
C MET A 47 14.90 14.71 10.26
N THR A 48 15.75 15.55 10.86
CA THR A 48 15.28 16.73 11.62
C THR A 48 14.79 17.83 10.68
N LYS A 49 13.91 18.71 11.18
CA LYS A 49 13.41 19.87 10.42
C LYS A 49 14.52 20.80 9.91
N MET A 50 15.59 20.96 10.69
CA MET A 50 16.75 21.77 10.30
C MET A 50 17.44 21.17 9.07
N HIS A 51 17.66 19.86 9.05
CA HIS A 51 18.27 19.16 7.91
C HIS A 51 17.35 19.18 6.69
N ALA A 52 16.03 19.07 6.85
CA ALA A 52 15.09 19.19 5.74
C ALA A 52 15.14 20.57 5.08
N ASN A 53 15.16 21.64 5.87
CA ASN A 53 15.30 23.01 5.36
C ASN A 53 16.66 23.21 4.65
N ALA A 54 17.74 22.65 5.17
CA ALA A 54 19.05 22.70 4.53
C ALA A 54 19.08 21.89 3.22
N LEU A 55 18.41 20.73 3.16
CA LEU A 55 18.30 19.89 1.97
C LEU A 55 17.52 20.61 0.85
N ALA A 56 16.50 21.39 1.20
CA ALA A 56 15.72 22.19 0.26
C ALA A 56 16.56 23.20 -0.56
N ASN A 57 17.78 23.53 -0.11
CA ASN A 57 18.68 24.45 -0.80
C ASN A 57 19.46 23.80 -1.95
N TYR A 58 19.47 22.46 -2.05
CA TYR A 58 20.11 21.73 -3.15
C TYR A 58 19.25 21.72 -4.42
N LYS A 59 18.99 22.91 -4.99
CA LYS A 59 18.04 23.11 -6.12
C LYS A 59 18.39 22.32 -7.39
N ASN A 60 19.63 21.89 -7.56
CA ASN A 60 20.05 21.07 -8.70
C ASN A 60 19.61 19.60 -8.55
N ASP A 61 19.44 19.12 -7.32
CA ASP A 61 19.16 17.72 -7.02
C ASP A 61 17.73 17.51 -6.49
N ILE A 62 17.21 18.49 -5.74
CA ILE A 62 15.92 18.44 -5.06
C ILE A 62 14.94 19.39 -5.77
N LYS A 63 13.77 18.88 -6.11
CA LYS A 63 12.68 19.65 -6.73
C LYS A 63 11.70 20.16 -5.68
N TYR A 64 11.17 19.27 -4.83
CA TYR A 64 10.27 19.61 -3.73
C TYR A 64 10.57 18.80 -2.47
N ILE A 65 10.22 19.36 -1.31
CA ILE A 65 10.29 18.70 -0.01
C ILE A 65 9.17 19.21 0.89
N ASN A 66 8.46 18.29 1.54
CA ASN A 66 7.44 18.62 2.56
C ASN A 66 7.40 17.53 3.62
N ALA A 67 6.91 17.87 4.82
CA ALA A 67 6.62 16.85 5.83
C ALA A 67 5.55 15.90 5.28
N THR A 68 5.75 14.59 5.44
CA THR A 68 4.74 13.60 5.04
C THR A 68 3.51 13.79 5.93
N CYS A 69 2.35 13.88 5.31
CA CYS A 69 1.07 13.93 6.03
C CYS A 69 0.79 12.57 6.72
N SER A 70 0.20 12.58 7.92
CA SER A 70 -0.17 11.37 8.67
C SER A 70 -1.68 11.14 8.77
N THR A 71 -2.51 12.12 8.39
CA THR A 71 -3.97 12.11 8.62
C THR A 71 -4.80 12.45 7.37
N CYS A 72 -4.20 12.36 6.19
CA CYS A 72 -4.85 12.66 4.91
C CYS A 72 -5.65 11.47 4.35
N ILE A 73 -5.48 10.28 4.95
CA ILE A 73 -6.23 9.08 4.59
C ILE A 73 -7.31 8.87 5.64
N THR A 74 -8.56 8.73 5.20
CA THR A 74 -9.67 8.36 6.08
C THR A 74 -9.52 6.90 6.51
N SER A 75 -9.73 6.61 7.78
CA SER A 75 -9.72 5.22 8.25
C SER A 75 -10.92 4.46 7.69
N GLU A 76 -10.65 3.39 6.95
CA GLU A 76 -11.68 2.47 6.47
C GLU A 76 -12.37 1.77 7.64
N LYS A 77 -13.64 1.45 7.47
CA LYS A 77 -14.45 0.72 8.47
C LYS A 77 -14.71 -0.69 7.97
N THR A 78 -14.42 -1.67 8.81
CA THR A 78 -14.71 -3.07 8.54
C THR A 78 -15.55 -3.64 9.68
N ILE A 79 -16.53 -4.49 9.35
CA ILE A 79 -17.34 -5.24 10.32
C ILE A 79 -17.32 -6.68 9.85
N ASP A 80 -16.82 -7.57 10.68
CA ASP A 80 -16.77 -9.00 10.37
C ASP A 80 -18.16 -9.63 10.50
N ARG A 81 -18.57 -10.35 9.45
CA ARG A 81 -19.84 -11.11 9.41
C ARG A 81 -19.59 -12.38 8.62
N THR A 82 -19.75 -13.52 9.28
CA THR A 82 -19.57 -14.85 8.67
C THR A 82 -20.91 -15.53 8.40
N SER A 83 -20.99 -16.28 7.31
CA SER A 83 -22.15 -17.12 6.94
C SER A 83 -21.67 -18.28 6.05
N ASN A 84 -22.21 -19.48 6.27
CA ASN A 84 -21.80 -20.72 5.60
C ASN A 84 -22.75 -21.18 4.48
N GLU A 85 -23.68 -20.34 4.06
CA GLU A 85 -24.69 -20.67 3.03
C GLU A 85 -24.36 -20.02 1.68
N SER A 86 -24.92 -20.56 0.59
CA SER A 86 -24.90 -19.88 -0.71
C SER A 86 -25.54 -18.49 -0.57
N LEU A 87 -24.75 -17.45 -0.80
CA LEU A 87 -25.16 -16.06 -0.57
C LEU A 87 -25.67 -15.36 -1.83
N PHE A 88 -25.57 -15.98 -3.02
CA PHE A 88 -25.86 -15.29 -4.28
C PHE A 88 -27.29 -14.73 -4.35
N SER A 89 -28.28 -15.47 -3.84
CA SER A 89 -29.67 -14.99 -3.75
C SER A 89 -29.85 -13.78 -2.84
N ARG A 90 -28.90 -13.53 -1.92
CA ARG A 90 -28.86 -12.39 -0.99
C ARG A 90 -27.98 -11.24 -1.50
N GLN A 91 -27.14 -11.47 -2.52
CA GLN A 91 -26.31 -10.45 -3.17
C GLN A 91 -27.15 -9.60 -4.13
N TRP A 92 -28.05 -8.79 -3.58
CA TRP A 92 -28.95 -7.92 -4.34
C TRP A 92 -28.18 -6.97 -5.27
N ASP A 93 -26.98 -6.56 -4.85
CA ASP A 93 -26.03 -5.72 -5.55
C ASP A 93 -25.51 -6.40 -6.83
N MET A 94 -25.11 -7.67 -6.73
CA MET A 94 -24.68 -8.44 -7.90
C MET A 94 -25.85 -8.75 -8.83
N ASN A 95 -27.00 -9.16 -8.30
CA ASN A 95 -28.20 -9.41 -9.09
C ASN A 95 -28.64 -8.18 -9.89
N LYS A 96 -28.50 -6.98 -9.30
CA LYS A 96 -28.85 -5.71 -9.95
C LYS A 96 -28.05 -5.45 -11.23
N ILE A 97 -26.78 -5.83 -11.28
CA ILE A 97 -25.88 -5.55 -12.41
C ILE A 97 -25.73 -6.74 -13.38
N THR A 98 -26.17 -7.94 -12.99
CA THR A 98 -26.01 -9.17 -13.78
C THR A 98 -27.30 -9.69 -14.39
N ASN A 99 -28.38 -8.89 -14.38
CA ASN A 99 -29.72 -9.33 -14.76
C ASN A 99 -30.16 -10.59 -13.98
N ASN A 100 -30.10 -10.53 -12.65
CA ASN A 100 -30.34 -11.65 -11.74
C ASN A 100 -29.46 -12.88 -12.03
N GLY A 101 -28.20 -12.64 -12.42
CA GLY A 101 -27.22 -13.69 -12.73
C GLY A 101 -27.20 -14.17 -14.19
N ALA A 102 -28.13 -13.75 -15.04
CA ALA A 102 -28.16 -14.21 -16.43
C ALA A 102 -26.86 -13.88 -17.20
N SER A 103 -26.20 -12.76 -16.89
CA SER A 103 -24.95 -12.37 -17.57
C SER A 103 -23.76 -13.30 -17.28
N TYR A 104 -23.86 -14.22 -16.30
CA TYR A 104 -22.79 -15.18 -16.05
C TYR A 104 -22.69 -16.24 -17.14
N ASP A 105 -23.76 -16.48 -17.91
CA ASP A 105 -23.77 -17.39 -19.05
C ASP A 105 -23.04 -16.78 -20.27
N ASP A 106 -22.88 -15.45 -20.29
CA ASP A 106 -22.24 -14.70 -21.38
C ASP A 106 -20.74 -14.43 -21.14
N LEU A 107 -20.13 -15.07 -20.13
CA LEU A 107 -18.73 -14.83 -19.80
C LEU A 107 -17.78 -15.34 -20.90
N PRO A 108 -16.66 -14.64 -21.14
CA PRO A 108 -15.67 -15.08 -22.11
C PRO A 108 -15.06 -16.42 -21.69
N LYS A 109 -14.87 -17.32 -22.66
CA LYS A 109 -14.24 -18.63 -22.45
C LYS A 109 -12.81 -18.54 -21.87
N HIS A 110 -12.11 -17.44 -22.14
CA HIS A 110 -10.75 -17.20 -21.67
C HIS A 110 -10.70 -15.95 -20.78
N ALA A 111 -10.44 -16.15 -19.49
CA ALA A 111 -10.27 -15.09 -18.50
C ALA A 111 -8.79 -14.77 -18.28
N ASN A 112 -8.11 -14.26 -19.31
CA ASN A 112 -6.66 -13.99 -19.27
C ASN A 112 -6.31 -12.66 -18.57
N THR A 113 -7.30 -11.80 -18.33
CA THR A 113 -7.09 -10.49 -17.71
C THR A 113 -6.76 -10.64 -16.22
N LYS A 114 -5.62 -10.07 -15.79
CA LYS A 114 -5.26 -9.97 -14.37
C LYS A 114 -5.75 -8.65 -13.79
N ILE A 115 -6.34 -8.71 -12.60
CA ILE A 115 -6.81 -7.53 -11.86
C ILE A 115 -5.85 -7.29 -10.69
N ALA A 116 -5.24 -6.11 -10.64
CA ALA A 116 -4.43 -5.69 -9.50
C ALA A 116 -5.30 -4.90 -8.52
N ILE A 117 -5.19 -5.21 -7.23
CA ILE A 117 -5.88 -4.51 -6.14
C ILE A 117 -4.79 -3.97 -5.21
N ILE A 118 -4.83 -2.67 -4.92
CA ILE A 118 -3.93 -2.00 -3.98
C ILE A 118 -4.76 -1.68 -2.74
N ASP A 119 -4.62 -2.51 -1.70
CA ASP A 119 -5.44 -2.46 -0.49
C ASP A 119 -4.69 -3.10 0.70
N THR A 120 -5.38 -3.42 1.80
CA THR A 120 -4.80 -3.91 3.08
C THR A 120 -4.23 -5.32 3.06
N GLY A 121 -4.29 -6.01 1.92
CA GLY A 121 -3.95 -7.42 1.75
C GLY A 121 -5.16 -8.26 1.34
N VAL A 122 -5.01 -9.59 1.33
CA VAL A 122 -6.12 -10.52 1.07
C VAL A 122 -5.96 -11.81 1.89
N MET A 123 -7.06 -12.35 2.37
CA MET A 123 -7.12 -13.72 2.90
C MET A 123 -6.97 -14.74 1.76
N LYS A 124 -5.74 -15.00 1.33
CA LYS A 124 -5.41 -15.85 0.17
C LYS A 124 -5.94 -17.30 0.25
N ASN A 125 -6.22 -17.79 1.46
CA ASN A 125 -6.74 -19.14 1.70
C ASN A 125 -8.27 -19.18 1.87
N HIS A 126 -8.97 -18.05 1.69
CA HIS A 126 -10.43 -18.03 1.72
C HIS A 126 -11.00 -18.89 0.60
N ASP A 127 -11.99 -19.73 0.89
CA ASP A 127 -12.50 -20.74 -0.04
C ASP A 127 -12.97 -20.14 -1.37
N ASP A 128 -13.61 -18.98 -1.32
CA ASP A 128 -14.08 -18.25 -2.50
C ASP A 128 -13.00 -17.51 -3.29
N LEU A 129 -11.82 -17.28 -2.71
CA LEU A 129 -10.77 -16.43 -3.29
C LEU A 129 -9.55 -17.23 -3.76
N LYS A 130 -9.23 -18.35 -3.10
CA LYS A 130 -7.98 -19.10 -3.27
C LYS A 130 -7.68 -19.52 -4.72
N ASN A 131 -8.71 -19.85 -5.50
CA ASN A 131 -8.56 -20.27 -6.89
C ASN A 131 -8.22 -19.11 -7.84
N ASN A 132 -8.60 -17.88 -7.47
CA ASN A 132 -8.37 -16.68 -8.27
C ASN A 132 -7.18 -15.84 -7.75
N PHE A 133 -6.60 -16.22 -6.61
CA PHE A 133 -5.44 -15.56 -6.04
C PHE A 133 -4.20 -15.80 -6.91
N SER A 134 -3.49 -14.71 -7.23
CA SER A 134 -2.23 -14.78 -7.98
C SER A 134 -1.03 -14.80 -7.05
N THR A 135 -0.07 -15.69 -7.32
CA THR A 135 1.23 -15.74 -6.63
C THR A 135 2.11 -14.51 -6.90
N ASP A 136 1.74 -13.68 -7.87
CA ASP A 136 2.45 -12.43 -8.18
C ASP A 136 2.08 -11.27 -7.24
N SER A 137 1.16 -11.50 -6.29
CA SER A 137 0.78 -10.54 -5.24
C SER A 137 2.01 -10.13 -4.42
N LYS A 138 2.14 -8.83 -4.11
CA LYS A 138 3.31 -8.26 -3.41
C LYS A 138 2.90 -7.32 -2.29
N ASN A 139 3.67 -7.34 -1.21
CA ASN A 139 3.63 -6.36 -0.14
C ASN A 139 4.45 -5.12 -0.51
N LEU A 140 3.92 -3.94 -0.24
CA LEU A 140 4.61 -2.64 -0.37
C LEU A 140 4.78 -1.93 0.98
N VAL A 141 4.35 -2.54 2.09
CA VAL A 141 4.59 -2.03 3.44
C VAL A 141 6.07 -2.20 3.77
N PRO A 142 6.78 -1.12 4.14
CA PRO A 142 8.19 -1.21 4.49
C PRO A 142 8.40 -1.88 5.85
N LEU A 143 9.65 -2.30 6.12
CA LEU A 143 10.06 -2.74 7.46
C LEU A 143 9.68 -1.70 8.52
N ASN A 144 9.10 -2.17 9.62
CA ASN A 144 8.52 -1.39 10.72
C ASN A 144 7.27 -0.55 10.37
N GLY A 145 6.72 -0.73 9.16
CA GLY A 145 5.44 -0.16 8.73
C GLY A 145 5.33 1.36 8.79
N PHE A 146 4.13 1.85 9.08
CA PHE A 146 3.79 3.26 9.13
C PHE A 146 4.62 3.98 10.20
N ARG A 147 5.45 4.93 9.76
CA ARG A 147 6.32 5.74 10.64
C ARG A 147 7.26 4.94 11.53
N GLY A 148 7.51 3.67 11.20
CA GLY A 148 8.38 2.80 12.00
C GLY A 148 7.76 2.36 13.33
N THR A 149 6.43 2.40 13.47
CA THR A 149 5.73 2.07 14.73
C THR A 149 5.11 0.68 14.75
N GLU A 150 5.25 -0.10 13.68
CA GLU A 150 4.65 -1.43 13.51
C GLU A 150 5.78 -2.47 13.43
N PRO A 151 6.43 -2.85 14.56
CA PRO A 151 7.59 -3.74 14.58
C PRO A 151 7.31 -5.15 14.03
N GLU A 152 6.04 -5.55 13.96
CA GLU A 152 5.57 -6.77 13.33
C GLU A 152 5.67 -6.77 11.79
N GLU A 153 5.74 -5.59 11.17
CA GLU A 153 5.88 -5.45 9.72
C GLU A 153 7.34 -5.69 9.32
N THR A 154 7.61 -6.84 8.72
CA THR A 154 8.98 -7.29 8.39
C THR A 154 9.52 -6.74 7.08
N GLY A 155 8.65 -6.17 6.23
CA GLY A 155 8.99 -5.80 4.86
C GLY A 155 9.15 -7.01 3.92
N ASP A 156 8.68 -8.21 4.30
CA ASP A 156 8.62 -9.36 3.41
C ASP A 156 7.69 -9.06 2.22
N VAL A 157 8.25 -9.10 1.02
CA VAL A 157 7.57 -8.82 -0.26
C VAL A 157 6.43 -9.80 -0.55
N HIS A 158 6.43 -10.99 0.06
CA HIS A 158 5.39 -12.01 -0.15
C HIS A 158 4.30 -12.00 0.92
N ASP A 159 4.43 -11.15 1.96
CA ASP A 159 3.48 -11.07 3.04
C ASP A 159 2.29 -10.16 2.72
N VAL A 160 1.33 -10.72 2.00
CA VAL A 160 0.10 -10.04 1.55
C VAL A 160 -1.13 -10.39 2.38
N ASN A 161 -0.94 -10.91 3.59
CA ASN A 161 -2.06 -11.27 4.46
C ASN A 161 -2.85 -10.01 4.85
N ASP A 162 -4.17 -10.13 4.93
CA ASP A 162 -5.03 -9.01 5.29
C ASP A 162 -5.19 -8.90 6.81
N ARG A 163 -4.70 -7.80 7.39
CA ARG A 163 -4.82 -7.53 8.83
C ARG A 163 -6.07 -6.72 9.18
N LYS A 164 -6.69 -6.05 8.20
CA LYS A 164 -7.80 -5.10 8.43
C LYS A 164 -9.13 -5.58 7.85
N GLY A 165 -9.09 -6.54 6.92
CA GLY A 165 -10.25 -7.16 6.27
C GLY A 165 -10.75 -6.41 5.03
N HIS A 166 -10.33 -5.16 4.80
CA HIS A 166 -10.84 -4.33 3.72
C HIS A 166 -10.47 -4.90 2.34
N GLY A 167 -9.21 -5.25 2.14
CA GLY A 167 -8.76 -5.83 0.88
C GLY A 167 -9.38 -7.19 0.56
N THR A 168 -9.70 -7.99 1.57
CA THR A 168 -10.45 -9.25 1.40
C THR A 168 -11.89 -8.99 0.95
N MET A 169 -12.58 -8.01 1.52
CA MET A 169 -13.92 -7.60 1.08
C MET A 169 -13.90 -7.08 -0.36
N VAL A 170 -12.96 -6.20 -0.70
CA VAL A 170 -12.79 -5.66 -2.06
C VAL A 170 -12.48 -6.77 -3.06
N SER A 171 -11.64 -7.74 -2.68
CA SER A 171 -11.32 -8.89 -3.52
C SER A 171 -12.57 -9.73 -3.83
N GLY A 172 -13.41 -10.02 -2.83
CA GLY A 172 -14.66 -10.76 -3.03
C GLY A 172 -15.65 -10.10 -3.98
N GLN A 173 -15.62 -8.77 -4.12
CA GLN A 173 -16.45 -8.05 -5.09
C GLN A 173 -15.96 -8.18 -6.54
N ARG A 174 -14.70 -8.57 -6.74
CA ARG A 174 -14.06 -8.64 -8.07
C ARG A 174 -13.84 -10.07 -8.54
N THR A 175 -13.56 -10.98 -7.62
CA THR A 175 -13.29 -12.39 -7.93
C THR A 175 -14.54 -13.21 -7.64
N ARG A 176 -15.06 -13.89 -8.67
CA ARG A 176 -16.21 -14.79 -8.52
C ARG A 176 -15.89 -15.90 -7.50
N CYS A 177 -16.79 -16.14 -6.56
CA CYS A 177 -16.83 -17.37 -5.78
C CYS A 177 -17.04 -18.55 -6.74
N SER A 178 -16.15 -19.54 -6.71
CA SER A 178 -16.36 -20.78 -7.45
C SER A 178 -17.55 -21.50 -6.82
N THR A 179 -18.69 -21.51 -7.51
CA THR A 179 -19.86 -22.35 -7.19
C THR A 179 -19.64 -23.76 -7.67
#